data_AF-A0A9Y3S592-F1
#
_entry.id   AF-A0A9Y3S592-F1
#
_cell.length_a   1.000
_cell.length_b   1.000
_cell.length_c   1.000
_cell.angle_alpha   90.00
_cell.angle_beta   90.00
_cell.angle_gamma   90.00
#
_symmetry.space_group_name_H-M   'P 1'
#
loop_
_entity.id
_entity.type
_entity.pdbx_description
1 polymer ?
#
loop_
_entity_poly.entity_id
_entity_poly.type
_entity_poly.pdbx_seq_one_letter_code
_entity_poly.pdbx_strand_id
1 'polypeptide(L)'
;MALLKSSWLWRQTSVLKRWKLNWCDLWIDGSLCFYKSDNRRELEHRVSLKLACIDVQSGQECGGVTPPESNPRENLVVVHLMDGSTLNLCANSEDESIAWKLTLLQTRRNPVFTYDPYDDSYQAVPLNSRHTVYITPGAGPGKIS
;
A
#
# COMPACT_ATOMS: atom_id res chain seq x y z
N MET A 1 0.95 -4.14 15.32
CA MET A 1 1.00 -3.77 13.88
C MET A 1 1.97 -2.62 13.75
N ALA A 2 2.96 -2.70 12.85
CA ALA A 2 3.98 -1.67 12.68
C ALA A 2 3.59 -0.68 11.57
N LEU A 3 3.80 0.60 11.83
CA LEU A 3 3.60 1.69 10.86
C LEU A 3 4.88 1.84 10.02
N LEU A 4 4.76 1.83 8.70
CA LEU A 4 5.88 2.02 7.78
C LEU A 4 6.11 3.51 7.48
N LYS A 5 5.03 4.23 7.16
CA LYS A 5 5.09 5.64 6.76
C LYS A 5 3.77 6.31 7.07
N SER A 6 3.83 7.56 7.50
CA SER A 6 2.66 8.41 7.67
C SER A 6 2.94 9.84 7.22
N SER A 7 2.05 10.44 6.45
CA SER A 7 2.14 11.86 6.08
C SER A 7 0.79 12.39 5.61
N TRP A 8 0.68 13.72 5.54
CA TRP A 8 -0.40 14.35 4.80
C TRP A 8 -0.24 14.09 3.30
N LEU A 9 -1.32 13.69 2.65
CA LEU A 9 -1.41 13.53 1.21
C LEU A 9 -2.73 14.08 0.72
N TRP A 10 -2.70 14.77 -0.42
CA TRP A 10 -3.92 15.08 -1.13
C TRP A 10 -4.42 13.81 -1.81
N ARG A 11 -5.70 13.50 -1.64
CA ARG A 11 -6.36 12.37 -2.29
C ARG A 11 -7.50 12.90 -3.15
N GLN A 12 -7.61 12.38 -4.36
CA GLN A 12 -8.74 12.67 -5.22
C GLN A 12 -9.93 11.77 -4.85
N THR A 13 -11.08 12.38 -4.63
CA THR A 13 -12.33 11.64 -4.42
C THR A 13 -12.80 10.99 -5.72
N SER A 14 -13.29 9.74 -5.64
CA SER A 14 -13.73 8.98 -6.81
C SER A 14 -14.98 9.57 -7.48
N VAL A 15 -15.91 10.13 -6.68
CA VAL A 15 -17.21 10.63 -7.14
C VAL A 15 -17.13 12.06 -7.70
N LEU A 16 -16.55 12.99 -6.95
CA LEU A 16 -16.55 14.42 -7.31
C LEU A 16 -15.23 14.89 -7.93
N LYS A 17 -14.23 13.99 -8.08
CA LYS A 17 -12.88 14.29 -8.59
C LYS A 17 -12.20 15.48 -7.89
N ARG A 18 -12.65 15.81 -6.67
CA ARG A 18 -12.09 16.88 -5.84
C ARG A 18 -10.92 16.34 -5.01
N TRP A 19 -9.85 17.12 -4.94
CA TRP A 19 -8.71 16.89 -4.07
C TRP A 19 -9.05 17.25 -2.62
N LYS A 20 -8.77 16.34 -1.69
CA LYS A 20 -8.93 16.55 -0.24
C LYS A 20 -7.62 16.20 0.45
N LEU A 21 -7.21 17.02 1.41
CA LEU A 21 -6.07 16.71 2.24
C LEU A 21 -6.47 15.65 3.27
N ASN A 22 -5.78 14.51 3.26
CA ASN A 22 -6.02 13.40 4.16
C ASN A 22 -4.72 13.00 4.87
N TRP A 23 -4.83 12.55 6.11
CA TRP A 23 -3.73 11.89 6.80
C TRP A 23 -3.62 10.46 6.30
N CYS A 24 -2.49 10.10 5.71
CA CYS A 24 -2.24 8.79 5.14
C CYS A 24 -1.33 7.99 6.05
N ASP A 25 -1.75 6.80 6.48
CA ASP A 25 -0.93 5.83 7.20
C ASP A 25 -0.76 4.56 6.36
N LEU A 26 0.49 4.16 6.13
CA LEU A 26 0.86 2.91 5.51
C LEU A 26 1.38 1.93 6.57
N TRP A 27 0.76 0.76 6.62
CA TRP A 27 1.06 -0.30 7.56
C TRP A 27 1.86 -1.43 6.91
N ILE A 28 2.65 -2.15 7.70
CA ILE A 28 3.51 -3.25 7.24
C ILE A 28 2.75 -4.45 6.64
N ASP A 29 1.49 -4.61 7.01
CA ASP A 29 0.57 -5.60 6.44
C ASP A 29 0.16 -5.22 5.00
N GLY A 30 0.46 -4.00 4.55
CA GLY A 30 0.06 -3.45 3.26
C GLY A 30 -1.28 -2.74 3.27
N SER A 31 -1.84 -2.46 4.44
CA SER A 31 -3.00 -1.58 4.57
C SER A 31 -2.57 -0.13 4.38
N LEU A 32 -3.12 0.54 3.39
CA LEU A 32 -3.01 1.98 3.19
C LEU A 32 -4.32 2.63 3.67
N CYS A 33 -4.25 3.38 4.77
CA CYS A 33 -5.41 3.98 5.42
C CYS A 33 -5.38 5.51 5.26
N PHE A 34 -6.53 6.08 4.93
CA PHE A 34 -6.72 7.52 4.80
C PHE A 34 -7.70 8.01 5.86
N TYR A 35 -7.26 8.98 6.65
CA TYR A 35 -8.04 9.61 7.69
C TYR A 35 -8.30 11.06 7.35
N LYS A 36 -9.36 11.62 7.95
CA LYS A 36 -9.67 13.06 7.83
C LYS A 36 -8.66 13.95 8.57
N SER A 37 -8.08 13.44 9.67
CA SER A 37 -7.07 14.12 10.49
C SER A 37 -6.08 13.11 11.06
N ASP A 38 -4.91 13.62 11.45
CA ASP A 38 -3.84 12.94 12.18
C ASP A 38 -4.28 12.28 13.50
N ASN A 39 -5.45 12.66 14.04
CA ASN A 39 -6.06 12.00 15.20
C ASN A 39 -6.51 10.55 14.94
N ARG A 40 -6.49 10.09 13.69
CA ARG A 40 -6.84 8.71 13.26
C ARG A 40 -8.24 8.22 13.69
N ARG A 41 -9.15 9.14 14.05
CA ARG A 41 -10.51 8.81 14.53
C ARG A 41 -11.49 8.53 13.39
N GLU A 42 -11.39 9.29 12.30
CA GLU A 42 -12.30 9.22 11.17
C GLU A 42 -11.58 8.64 9.95
N LEU A 43 -11.75 7.33 9.71
CA LEU A 43 -11.25 6.64 8.52
C LEU A 43 -12.16 6.97 7.33
N GLU A 44 -11.60 7.60 6.30
CA GLU A 44 -12.33 7.88 5.06
C GLU A 44 -12.21 6.75 4.03
N HIS A 45 -11.04 6.13 3.95
CA HIS A 45 -10.77 5.13 2.92
C HIS A 45 -9.64 4.19 3.34
N ARG A 46 -9.70 2.92 2.90
CA ARG A 46 -8.66 1.93 3.14
C ARG A 46 -8.47 1.07 1.91
N VAL A 47 -7.22 0.85 1.53
CA VAL A 47 -6.83 -0.01 0.40
C VAL A 47 -5.81 -1.03 0.85
N SER A 48 -6.01 -2.30 0.50
CA SER A 48 -5.05 -3.37 0.75
C SER A 48 -4.10 -3.49 -0.45
N LEU A 49 -2.92 -2.86 -0.37
CA LEU A 49 -1.97 -2.79 -1.48
C LEU A 49 -1.51 -4.17 -1.95
N LYS A 50 -1.34 -5.13 -1.03
CA LYS A 50 -0.88 -6.48 -1.37
C LYS A 50 -1.90 -7.29 -2.19
N LEU A 51 -3.18 -6.93 -2.09
CA LEU A 51 -4.27 -7.60 -2.81
C LEU A 51 -4.74 -6.78 -4.01
N ALA A 52 -4.74 -5.45 -3.89
CA ALA A 52 -5.35 -4.57 -4.87
C ALA A 52 -4.33 -3.87 -5.78
N CYS A 53 -3.10 -3.58 -5.35
CA CYS A 53 -2.19 -2.76 -6.14
C CYS A 53 -1.58 -3.54 -7.32
N ILE A 54 -1.89 -3.13 -8.56
CA ILE A 54 -1.21 -3.61 -9.77
C ILE A 54 0.10 -2.85 -9.96
N ASP A 55 0.07 -1.51 -9.90
CA ASP A 55 1.22 -0.68 -10.21
C ASP A 55 1.13 0.70 -9.53
N VAL A 56 2.25 1.41 -9.44
CA VAL A 56 2.32 2.76 -8.87
C VAL A 56 3.15 3.66 -9.78
N GLN A 57 2.52 4.74 -10.25
CA GLN A 57 3.13 5.77 -11.08
C GLN A 57 3.33 7.05 -10.27
N SER A 58 4.37 7.82 -10.60
CA SER A 58 4.60 9.14 -9.98
C SER A 58 4.97 10.19 -11.02
N GLY A 59 4.66 11.44 -10.73
CA GLY A 59 5.06 12.58 -11.55
C GLY A 59 4.51 12.54 -12.97
N GLN A 60 5.40 12.71 -13.96
CA GLN A 60 5.08 12.74 -15.38
C GLN A 60 4.47 11.43 -15.91
N GLU A 61 4.69 10.31 -15.21
CA GLU A 61 4.11 9.00 -15.55
C GLU A 61 2.58 8.99 -15.37
N CYS A 62 2.04 9.90 -14.56
CA CYS A 62 0.61 10.00 -14.24
C CYS A 62 -0.17 10.61 -15.42
N GLY A 63 -0.41 9.82 -16.46
CA GLY A 63 -1.20 10.20 -17.62
C GLY A 63 -2.67 10.49 -17.26
N GLY A 64 -3.21 11.62 -17.74
CA GLY A 64 -4.65 11.92 -17.65
C GLY A 64 -5.17 12.43 -16.29
N VAL A 65 -4.32 12.54 -15.27
CA VAL A 65 -4.68 13.13 -13.96
C VAL A 65 -4.28 14.60 -13.92
N THR A 66 -5.20 15.49 -13.54
CA THR A 66 -4.90 16.91 -13.29
C THR A 66 -4.52 17.10 -11.82
N PRO A 67 -3.34 17.66 -11.51
CA PRO A 67 -2.95 17.94 -10.14
C PRO A 67 -3.84 19.02 -9.51
N PRO A 68 -3.79 19.17 -8.16
CA PRO A 68 -4.37 20.33 -7.49
C PRO A 68 -3.82 21.63 -8.10
N GLU A 69 -4.63 22.70 -8.14
CA GLU A 69 -4.23 24.01 -8.75
C GLU A 69 -2.90 24.57 -8.23
N SER A 70 -2.52 24.24 -6.99
CA SER A 70 -1.30 24.70 -6.33
C SER A 70 -0.11 23.75 -6.44
N ASN A 71 -0.26 22.57 -7.04
CA ASN A 71 0.77 21.53 -7.02
C ASN A 71 1.23 21.14 -8.44
N PRO A 72 2.55 20.93 -8.63
CA PRO A 72 3.08 20.44 -9.90
C PRO A 72 2.65 18.98 -10.14
N ARG A 73 2.69 18.57 -11.40
CA ARG A 73 2.43 17.16 -11.78
C ARG A 73 3.42 16.20 -11.14
N GLU A 74 4.66 16.64 -10.91
CA GLU A 74 5.76 15.88 -10.29
C GLU A 74 5.40 15.33 -8.89
N ASN A 75 4.52 16.03 -8.18
CA ASN A 75 4.04 15.62 -6.86
C ASN A 75 2.97 14.53 -6.90
N LEU A 76 2.43 14.18 -8.08
CA LEU A 76 1.39 13.18 -8.21
C LEU A 76 1.91 11.77 -7.97
N VAL A 77 1.08 10.95 -7.33
CA VAL A 77 1.26 9.51 -7.19
C VAL A 77 -0.05 8.83 -7.53
N VAL A 78 -0.05 7.93 -8.51
CA VAL A 78 -1.24 7.19 -8.94
C VAL A 78 -1.03 5.72 -8.66
N VAL A 79 -1.90 5.14 -7.83
CA VAL A 79 -1.92 3.70 -7.56
C VAL A 79 -2.98 3.05 -8.43
N HIS A 80 -2.57 2.13 -9.28
CA HIS A 80 -3.45 1.34 -10.13
C HIS A 80 -3.92 0.11 -9.37
N LEU A 81 -5.23 -0.10 -9.31
CA LEU A 81 -5.84 -1.20 -8.57
C LEU A 81 -6.34 -2.32 -9.51
N MET A 82 -6.43 -3.54 -8.98
CA MET A 82 -6.82 -4.77 -9.68
C MET A 82 -8.23 -4.71 -10.27
N ASP A 83 -9.10 -3.90 -9.70
CA ASP A 83 -10.46 -3.66 -10.18
C ASP A 83 -10.52 -2.67 -11.36
N GLY A 84 -9.38 -2.19 -11.84
CA GLY A 84 -9.27 -1.18 -12.90
C GLY A 84 -9.47 0.25 -12.41
N SER A 85 -9.71 0.46 -11.11
CA SER A 85 -9.78 1.79 -10.52
C SER A 85 -8.39 2.36 -10.22
N THR A 86 -8.30 3.69 -10.15
CA THR A 86 -7.07 4.39 -9.82
C THR A 86 -7.25 5.25 -8.59
N LEU A 87 -6.30 5.15 -7.66
CA LEU A 87 -6.21 6.00 -6.49
C LEU A 87 -5.20 7.10 -6.78
N ASN A 88 -5.72 8.29 -7.05
CA ASN A 88 -4.91 9.47 -7.35
C ASN A 88 -4.57 10.20 -6.05
N LEU A 89 -3.27 10.37 -5.81
CA LEU A 89 -2.67 11.04 -4.67
C LEU A 89 -1.76 12.18 -5.16
N CYS A 90 -1.52 13.16 -4.30
CA CYS A 90 -0.53 14.22 -4.52
C CYS A 90 0.21 14.50 -3.21
N ALA A 91 1.54 14.42 -3.25
CA ALA A 91 2.42 14.78 -2.16
C ALA A 91 2.68 16.29 -2.13
N ASN A 92 3.43 16.77 -1.14
CA ASN A 92 3.81 18.19 -1.04
C ASN A 92 5.11 18.50 -1.79
N SER A 93 5.94 17.48 -2.03
CA SER A 93 7.18 17.57 -2.83
C SER A 93 7.33 16.38 -3.79
N GLU A 94 8.16 16.53 -4.81
CA GLU A 94 8.56 15.45 -5.73
C GLU A 94 9.27 14.33 -4.97
N ASP A 95 10.19 14.66 -4.06
CA ASP A 95 10.89 13.66 -3.25
C ASP A 95 9.93 12.80 -2.43
N GLU A 96 8.88 13.42 -1.90
CA GLU A 96 7.84 12.71 -1.17
C GLU A 96 7.03 11.81 -2.09
N SER A 97 6.69 12.26 -3.30
CA SER A 97 5.95 11.48 -4.29
C SER A 97 6.74 10.21 -4.68
N ILE A 98 8.04 10.36 -4.91
CA ILE A 98 8.97 9.26 -5.19
C ILE A 98 9.09 8.33 -3.98
N ALA A 99 9.26 8.88 -2.77
CA ALA A 99 9.34 8.09 -1.54
C ALA A 99 8.08 7.25 -1.33
N TRP A 100 6.91 7.83 -1.58
CA TRP A 100 5.62 7.12 -1.54
C TRP A 100 5.55 6.02 -2.60
N LYS A 101 5.89 6.29 -3.87
CA LYS A 101 5.94 5.27 -4.93
C LYS A 101 6.82 4.08 -4.53
N LEU A 102 8.06 4.35 -4.10
CA LEU A 102 9.01 3.32 -3.69
C LEU A 102 8.48 2.50 -2.52
N THR A 103 7.94 3.16 -1.49
CA THR A 103 7.42 2.47 -0.30
C THR A 103 6.19 1.63 -0.62
N LEU A 104 5.29 2.11 -1.48
CA LEU A 104 4.10 1.36 -1.92
C LEU A 104 4.51 0.12 -2.74
N LEU A 105 5.43 0.28 -3.69
CA LEU A 105 5.95 -0.84 -4.49
C LEU A 105 6.71 -1.87 -3.64
N GLN A 106 7.51 -1.40 -2.67
CA GLN A 106 8.18 -2.27 -1.70
C GLN A 106 7.17 -3.03 -0.85
N THR A 107 6.15 -2.34 -0.32
CA THR A 107 5.13 -2.97 0.53
C THR A 107 4.34 -4.03 -0.24
N ARG A 108 4.07 -3.80 -1.52
CA ARG A 108 3.47 -4.81 -2.41
C ARG A 108 4.36 -6.04 -2.57
N ARG A 109 5.68 -5.86 -2.72
CA ARG A 109 6.64 -6.97 -2.94
C ARG A 109 7.06 -7.68 -1.64
N ASN A 110 6.91 -7.05 -0.49
CA ASN A 110 7.45 -7.58 0.77
C ASN A 110 6.55 -8.71 1.32
N PRO A 111 7.04 -9.97 1.39
CA PRO A 111 6.32 -11.05 2.06
C PRO A 111 6.09 -10.68 3.53
N VAL A 112 4.96 -11.10 4.10
CA VAL A 112 4.76 -10.91 5.54
C VAL A 112 5.63 -11.93 6.25
N PHE A 113 6.54 -11.46 7.09
CA PHE A 113 7.29 -12.35 7.97
C PHE A 113 6.40 -12.71 9.16
N THR A 114 6.06 -13.99 9.28
CA THR A 114 5.40 -14.54 10.47
C THR A 114 6.43 -15.27 11.30
N TYR A 115 6.48 -14.96 12.59
CA TYR A 115 7.26 -15.73 13.55
C TYR A 115 6.59 -17.10 13.76
N ASP A 116 7.34 -18.16 13.52
CA ASP A 116 6.92 -19.51 13.86
C ASP A 116 7.47 -19.88 15.25
N PRO A 117 6.62 -19.97 16.29
CA PRO A 117 7.07 -20.31 17.64
C PRO A 117 7.59 -21.75 17.77
N TYR A 118 7.35 -22.62 16.78
CA TYR A 118 7.83 -24.00 16.80
C TYR A 118 9.21 -24.18 16.15
N ASP A 119 9.61 -23.25 15.27
CA ASP A 119 10.88 -23.29 14.53
C ASP A 119 11.84 -22.15 14.93
N ASP A 120 11.42 -21.30 15.87
CA ASP A 120 12.14 -20.10 16.36
C ASP A 120 12.73 -19.24 15.22
N SER A 121 12.01 -19.20 14.09
CA SER A 121 12.45 -18.59 12.85
C SER A 121 11.37 -17.67 12.25
N TYR A 122 11.80 -16.63 11.53
CA TYR A 122 10.90 -15.75 10.78
C TYR A 122 10.73 -16.29 9.36
N GLN A 123 9.55 -16.80 9.05
CA GLN A 123 9.23 -17.31 7.72
C GLN A 123 8.60 -16.22 6.86
N ALA A 124 9.14 -16.02 5.65
CA ALA A 124 8.57 -15.11 4.66
C ALA A 124 7.34 -15.76 4.00
N VAL A 125 6.14 -15.38 4.42
CA VAL A 125 4.90 -15.93 3.86
C VAL A 125 4.49 -15.10 2.64
N PRO A 126 4.51 -15.67 1.42
CA PRO A 126 3.93 -15.01 0.26
C PRO A 126 2.41 -14.93 0.42
N LEU A 127 1.86 -13.72 0.37
CA LEU A 127 0.42 -13.50 0.43
C LEU A 127 -0.20 -13.86 -0.92
N ASN A 128 -0.79 -15.05 -1.03
CA ASN A 128 -1.55 -15.43 -2.21
C ASN A 128 -2.97 -14.87 -2.12
N SER A 129 -3.41 -14.13 -3.15
CA SER A 129 -4.71 -13.45 -3.22
C SER A 129 -5.94 -14.38 -3.17
N ARG A 130 -5.77 -15.71 -3.24
CA ARG A 130 -6.90 -16.63 -3.43
C ARG A 130 -7.18 -17.68 -2.38
N HIS A 131 -6.33 -17.99 -1.40
CA HIS A 131 -6.65 -19.09 -0.48
C HIS A 131 -6.15 -18.87 0.94
N THR A 132 -7.07 -19.10 1.87
CA THR A 132 -6.85 -19.51 3.25
C THR A 132 -5.90 -20.73 3.31
N VAL A 133 -4.99 -20.69 4.28
CA VAL A 133 -4.25 -21.81 4.93
C VAL A 133 -2.95 -22.30 4.28
N TYR A 134 -1.98 -22.40 5.20
CA TYR A 134 -0.64 -22.98 5.21
C TYR A 134 -0.45 -24.26 4.39
N ILE A 135 0.65 -24.31 3.64
CA ILE A 135 1.33 -25.57 3.33
C ILE A 135 2.77 -25.44 3.84
N THR A 136 2.99 -25.92 5.06
CA THR A 136 4.32 -26.27 5.54
C THR A 136 4.80 -27.47 4.71
N PRO A 137 5.95 -27.41 4.02
CA PRO A 137 6.53 -28.59 3.41
C PRO A 137 7.17 -29.44 4.52
N GLY A 138 6.33 -30.15 5.26
CA GLY A 138 6.73 -30.96 6.41
C GLY A 138 5.76 -32.12 6.63
N ALA A 139 5.72 -33.07 5.69
CA ALA A 139 4.99 -34.32 5.85
C ALA A 139 5.68 -35.50 5.14
N GLY A 140 6.72 -36.05 5.79
CA GLY A 140 7.15 -37.46 5.70
C GLY A 140 7.91 -37.92 4.44
N PRO A 141 8.61 -39.09 4.48
CA PRO A 141 8.31 -40.22 5.35
C PRO A 141 9.42 -40.53 6.37
N GLY A 142 9.00 -41.03 7.53
CA GLY A 142 9.90 -41.75 8.42
C GLY A 142 10.58 -42.89 7.68
N LYS A 143 11.88 -43.06 7.93
CA LYS A 143 12.56 -44.33 7.68
C LYS A 143 12.99 -44.91 9.02
N ILE A 144 12.16 -45.84 9.45
CA ILE A 144 12.50 -47.04 10.21
C ILE A 144 13.67 -47.78 9.51
N SER A 145 14.74 -48.00 10.27
CA SER A 145 15.71 -49.12 10.29
C SER A 145 17.13 -48.62 10.53
#